data_AF-A0A6J3K1F0-F1
#
_entry.id   AF-A0A6J3K1F0-F1
#
_cell.length_a   1.000
_cell.length_b   1.000
_cell.length_c   1.000
_cell.angle_alpha   90.00
_cell.angle_beta   90.00
_cell.angle_gamma   90.00
#
_symmetry.space_group_name_H-M   'P 1'
#
loop_
_entity.id
_entity.type
_entity.pdbx_description
1 polymer ?
#
loop_
_entity_poly.entity_id
_entity_poly.type
_entity_poly.pdbx_seq_one_letter_code
_entity_poly.pdbx_strand_id
1 'polypeptide(L)'
;MATVSVGCGDFLEFQDALKKMRQLDDKIIYMLNAILPTESFKGQSDPTTKCKDLYEQIQTGHKSRALAITRCLNASKEKVNQLKAERDNGNDSPQLLKALRKEQNTLRLLQSELNIEEVVKDHTVEAYYKKCRGFYKPSTDIEI
;
A
#
# COMPACT_ATOMS: atom_id res chain seq x y z
N MET A 1 7.17 14.17 -10.97
CA MET A 1 6.24 13.26 -10.26
C MET A 1 5.93 13.86 -8.92
N ALA A 2 4.66 14.15 -8.61
CA ALA A 2 4.28 14.74 -7.33
C ALA A 2 4.44 13.69 -6.23
N THR A 3 5.44 13.86 -5.37
CA THR A 3 5.54 13.12 -4.11
C THR A 3 4.41 13.61 -3.21
N VAL A 4 3.29 12.90 -3.20
CA VAL A 4 2.22 13.14 -2.24
C VAL A 4 2.78 12.77 -0.87
N SER A 5 3.23 13.76 -0.09
CA SER A 5 3.57 13.55 1.32
C SER A 5 2.26 13.43 2.08
N VAL A 6 1.71 12.22 2.15
CA VAL A 6 0.48 11.96 2.90
C VAL A 6 0.80 12.09 4.39
N GLY A 7 0.25 13.12 5.03
CA GLY A 7 0.38 13.31 6.47
C GLY A 7 -0.44 12.25 7.22
N CYS A 8 0.02 11.83 8.40
CA CYS A 8 -0.68 10.85 9.24
C CYS A 8 -1.76 11.47 10.13
N GLY A 9 -1.98 12.79 10.04
CA GLY A 9 -2.83 13.56 10.96
C GLY A 9 -4.34 13.37 10.74
N ASP A 10 -4.74 13.11 9.50
CA ASP A 10 -6.11 12.78 9.12
C ASP A 10 -6.15 11.40 8.44
N PHE A 11 -6.76 10.44 9.12
CA PHE A 11 -6.86 9.08 8.60
C PHE A 11 -7.70 9.00 7.32
N LEU A 12 -8.74 9.83 7.16
CA LEU A 12 -9.58 9.80 5.97
C LEU A 12 -8.82 10.30 4.74
N GLU A 13 -8.09 11.40 4.89
CA GLU A 13 -7.21 11.91 3.85
C GLU A 13 -6.12 10.88 3.49
N PHE A 14 -5.55 10.23 4.51
CA PHE A 14 -4.56 9.17 4.32
C PHE A 14 -5.13 7.98 3.54
N GLN A 15 -6.33 7.53 3.89
CA GLN A 15 -7.01 6.45 3.20
C GLN A 15 -7.32 6.81 1.74
N ASP A 16 -7.77 8.03 1.46
CA ASP A 16 -8.06 8.46 0.09
C ASP A 16 -6.80 8.55 -0.77
N ALA A 17 -5.68 8.93 -0.18
CA ALA A 17 -4.39 8.84 -0.85
C ALA A 17 -4.01 7.39 -1.17
N LEU A 18 -4.19 6.45 -0.22
CA LEU A 18 -3.94 5.02 -0.46
C LEU A 18 -4.82 4.47 -1.60
N LYS A 19 -6.12 4.81 -1.64
CA LYS A 19 -7.02 4.42 -2.73
C LYS A 19 -6.51 4.91 -4.10
N LYS A 20 -6.02 6.16 -4.17
CA LYS A 20 -5.42 6.69 -5.41
C LYS A 20 -4.14 5.96 -5.79
N MET A 21 -3.31 5.60 -4.82
CA MET A 21 -2.08 4.83 -5.06
C MET A 21 -2.35 3.38 -5.48
N ARG A 22 -3.52 2.81 -5.16
CA ARG A 22 -3.96 1.45 -5.54
C ARG A 22 -4.60 1.36 -6.92
N GLN A 23 -4.71 2.47 -7.66
CA GLN A 23 -5.33 2.49 -9.00
C GLN A 23 -4.70 1.52 -10.00
N LEU A 24 -3.39 1.27 -9.90
CA LEU A 24 -2.70 0.27 -10.73
C LEU A 24 -3.20 -1.14 -10.39
N ASP A 25 -3.24 -1.46 -9.09
CA ASP A 25 -3.71 -2.75 -8.57
C ASP A 25 -5.18 -3.00 -8.94
N ASP A 26 -6.05 -2.01 -8.76
CA ASP A 26 -7.48 -2.08 -9.11
C ASP A 26 -7.70 -2.38 -10.60
N LYS A 27 -6.76 -1.95 -11.46
CA LYS A 27 -6.82 -2.08 -12.92
C LYS A 27 -5.87 -3.14 -13.46
N ILE A 28 -5.27 -3.98 -12.60
CA ILE A 28 -4.21 -4.92 -12.99
C ILE A 28 -4.65 -5.86 -14.12
N ILE A 29 -5.86 -6.40 -14.05
CA ILE A 29 -6.41 -7.31 -15.08
C ILE A 29 -6.55 -6.60 -16.42
N TYR A 30 -7.06 -5.37 -16.41
CA TYR A 30 -7.21 -4.56 -17.62
C TYR A 30 -5.83 -4.26 -18.24
N MET A 31 -4.86 -3.85 -17.41
CA MET A 31 -3.50 -3.57 -17.87
C MET A 31 -2.82 -4.80 -18.47
N LEU A 32 -2.95 -5.97 -17.82
CA LEU A 32 -2.39 -7.22 -18.33
C LEU A 32 -3.01 -7.64 -19.66
N ASN A 33 -4.31 -7.47 -19.83
CA ASN A 33 -4.99 -7.76 -21.10
C ASN A 33 -4.58 -6.79 -22.22
N ALA A 34 -4.21 -5.55 -21.89
CA ALA A 34 -3.68 -4.58 -22.85
C ALA A 34 -2.22 -4.85 -23.24
N ILE A 35 -1.39 -5.33 -22.30
CA ILE A 35 0.02 -5.68 -22.55
C ILE A 35 0.16 -6.97 -23.38
N LEU A 36 -0.72 -7.95 -23.12
CA LEU A 36 -0.73 -9.23 -23.81
C LEU A 36 -2.02 -9.36 -24.64
N PRO A 37 -2.17 -8.55 -25.70
CA PRO A 37 -3.35 -8.63 -26.54
C PRO A 37 -3.41 -9.99 -27.23
N THR A 38 -4.61 -10.38 -27.65
CA THR A 38 -4.88 -11.66 -28.32
C THR A 38 -4.00 -11.84 -29.56
N GLU A 39 -3.83 -13.07 -30.02
CA GLU A 39 -2.91 -13.41 -31.12
C GLU A 39 -3.09 -12.56 -32.38
N SER A 40 -4.29 -12.05 -32.61
CA SER A 40 -4.65 -11.11 -33.67
C SER A 40 -3.91 -9.77 -33.65
N PHE A 41 -3.25 -9.41 -32.53
CA PHE A 41 -2.50 -8.16 -32.35
C PHE A 41 -1.00 -8.39 -32.06
N LYS A 42 -0.49 -9.61 -32.30
CA LYS A 42 0.95 -9.92 -32.18
C LYS A 42 1.78 -8.99 -33.07
N GLY A 43 2.68 -8.21 -32.47
CA GLY A 43 3.65 -7.34 -33.17
C GLY A 43 3.67 -5.87 -32.78
N GLN A 44 2.70 -5.38 -31.98
CA GLN A 44 2.64 -3.95 -31.61
C GLN A 44 3.51 -3.56 -30.40
N SER A 45 3.93 -4.52 -29.57
CA SER A 45 4.85 -4.28 -28.45
C SER A 45 5.57 -5.56 -28.00
N ASP A 46 6.77 -5.42 -27.43
CA ASP A 46 7.52 -6.53 -26.83
C ASP A 46 6.94 -6.91 -25.46
N PRO A 47 6.35 -8.11 -25.31
CA PRO A 47 5.78 -8.56 -24.05
C PRO A 47 6.78 -8.62 -22.89
N THR A 48 8.06 -8.89 -23.18
CA THR A 48 9.13 -8.99 -22.17
C THR A 48 9.35 -7.66 -21.49
N THR A 49 9.61 -6.62 -22.29
CA THR A 49 9.79 -5.25 -21.79
C THR A 49 8.56 -4.75 -21.03
N LYS A 50 7.34 -4.98 -21.57
CA LYS A 50 6.11 -4.53 -20.92
C LYS A 50 5.83 -5.24 -19.59
N CYS A 51 6.05 -6.55 -19.52
CA CYS A 51 5.91 -7.30 -18.27
C CYS A 51 6.97 -6.87 -17.25
N LYS A 52 8.19 -6.52 -17.67
CA LYS A 52 9.21 -5.95 -16.79
C LYS A 52 8.78 -4.59 -16.23
N ASP A 53 8.39 -3.66 -17.09
CA ASP A 53 7.95 -2.31 -16.70
C ASP A 53 6.76 -2.37 -15.73
N LEU A 54 5.81 -3.27 -15.97
CA LEU A 54 4.67 -3.48 -15.08
C LEU A 54 5.12 -4.03 -13.72
N TYR A 55 6.03 -5.00 -13.70
CA TYR A 55 6.56 -5.54 -12.45
C TYR A 55 7.24 -4.47 -11.60
N GLU A 56 8.07 -3.63 -12.21
CA GLU A 56 8.77 -2.54 -11.50
C GLU A 56 7.77 -1.52 -10.93
N GLN A 57 6.71 -1.19 -11.67
CA GLN A 57 5.64 -0.31 -11.18
C GLN A 57 4.88 -0.93 -10.00
N ILE A 58 4.51 -2.21 -10.09
CA ILE A 58 3.85 -2.96 -9.02
C ILE A 58 4.71 -2.94 -7.74
N GLN A 59 5.98 -3.32 -7.86
CA GLN A 59 6.89 -3.39 -6.72
C GLN A 59 7.14 -2.03 -6.08
N THR A 60 7.31 -0.98 -6.90
CA THR A 60 7.48 0.39 -6.41
C THR A 60 6.22 0.87 -5.69
N GLY A 61 5.04 0.58 -6.25
CA GLY A 61 3.74 0.90 -5.65
C GLY A 61 3.57 0.25 -4.27
N HIS A 62 3.76 -1.07 -4.19
CA HIS A 62 3.67 -1.83 -2.93
C HIS A 62 4.66 -1.31 -1.88
N LYS A 63 5.94 -1.12 -2.24
CA LYS A 63 6.96 -0.62 -1.32
C LYS A 63 6.61 0.78 -0.78
N SER A 64 6.17 1.67 -1.67
CA SER A 64 5.78 3.04 -1.31
C SER A 64 4.60 3.05 -0.34
N ARG A 65 3.54 2.26 -0.62
CA ARG A 65 2.36 2.18 0.25
C ARG A 65 2.68 1.52 1.59
N ALA A 66 3.41 0.41 1.60
CA ALA A 66 3.82 -0.27 2.83
C ALA A 66 4.65 0.65 3.74
N LEU A 67 5.58 1.42 3.16
CA LEU A 67 6.35 2.42 3.90
C LEU A 67 5.45 3.52 4.49
N ALA A 68 4.51 4.05 3.70
CA ALA A 68 3.59 5.09 4.15
C ALA A 68 2.69 4.61 5.31
N ILE A 69 2.10 3.42 5.18
CA ILE A 69 1.26 2.80 6.22
C ILE A 69 2.07 2.55 7.49
N THR A 70 3.26 1.96 7.37
CA THR A 70 4.13 1.64 8.50
C THR A 70 4.58 2.90 9.23
N ARG A 71 4.92 3.96 8.50
CA ARG A 71 5.28 5.26 9.08
C ARG A 71 4.14 5.82 9.93
N CYS A 72 2.92 5.83 9.40
CA CYS A 72 1.76 6.35 10.14
C CYS A 72 1.39 5.45 11.33
N LEU A 73 1.51 4.13 11.17
CA LEU A 73 1.30 3.17 12.25
C LEU A 73 2.26 3.43 13.42
N ASN A 74 3.54 3.63 13.13
CA ASN A 74 4.55 3.90 14.16
C ASN A 74 4.31 5.24 14.85
N ALA A 75 3.99 6.29 14.10
CA ALA A 75 3.67 7.61 14.67
C ALA A 75 2.43 7.54 15.58
N SER A 76 1.39 6.83 15.16
CA SER A 76 0.18 6.65 15.97
C SER A 76 0.46 5.81 17.23
N LYS A 77 1.28 4.75 17.11
CA LYS A 77 1.70 3.90 18.24
C LYS A 77 2.48 4.70 19.28
N GLU A 78 3.42 5.53 18.84
CA GLU A 78 4.19 6.42 19.72
C GLU A 78 3.25 7.38 20.47
N LYS A 79 2.31 8.00 19.76
CA LYS A 79 1.34 8.93 20.36
C LYS A 79 0.39 8.24 21.35
N VAL A 80 -0.08 7.02 21.06
CA VAL A 80 -0.84 6.21 22.03
C VAL A 80 0.00 5.94 23.28
N ASN A 81 1.29 5.62 23.14
CA ASN A 81 2.16 5.36 24.28
C ASN A 81 2.37 6.62 25.13
N GLN A 82 2.56 7.79 24.51
CA GLN A 82 2.66 9.07 25.21
C GLN A 82 1.37 9.38 25.99
N LEU A 83 0.21 9.28 25.36
CA LEU A 83 -1.09 9.54 25.99
C LEU A 83 -1.39 8.55 27.12
N LYS A 84 -0.97 7.29 26.99
CA LYS A 84 -1.07 6.29 28.07
C LYS A 84 -0.17 6.64 29.24
N ALA A 85 1.08 7.04 28.99
CA ALA A 85 2.00 7.43 30.05
C ALA A 85 1.47 8.64 30.85
N GLU A 86 0.88 9.63 30.18
CA GLU A 86 0.22 10.75 30.86
C GLU A 86 -0.94 10.29 31.76
N ARG A 87 -1.77 9.35 31.27
CA ARG A 87 -2.86 8.78 32.06
C ARG A 87 -2.34 7.99 33.26
N ASP A 88 -1.31 7.17 33.05
CA ASP A 88 -0.71 6.35 34.10
C ASP A 88 -0.02 7.20 35.19
N ASN A 89 0.39 8.43 34.84
CA ASN A 89 0.86 9.46 35.77
C ASN A 89 -0.27 10.22 36.49
N GLY A 90 -1.53 9.80 36.34
CA GLY A 90 -2.68 10.35 37.06
C GLY A 90 -3.44 11.47 36.35
N ASN A 91 -3.15 11.76 35.08
CA ASN A 91 -3.95 12.69 34.29
C ASN A 91 -5.22 11.99 33.76
N ASP A 92 -6.36 12.18 34.41
CA ASP A 92 -7.66 11.65 33.97
C ASP A 92 -8.57 12.72 33.34
N SER A 93 -7.99 13.76 32.73
CA SER A 93 -8.77 14.80 32.09
C SER A 93 -9.64 14.24 30.94
N PRO A 94 -10.91 14.69 30.80
CA PRO A 94 -11.78 14.24 29.72
C PRO A 94 -11.18 14.45 28.32
N GLN A 95 -10.34 15.49 28.16
CA GLN A 95 -9.61 15.80 26.95
C GLN A 95 -8.57 14.72 26.62
N LEU A 96 -7.77 14.28 27.60
CA LEU A 96 -6.80 13.20 27.43
C LEU A 96 -7.50 11.90 27.05
N LEU A 97 -8.56 11.52 27.78
CA LEU A 97 -9.29 10.28 27.52
C LEU A 97 -9.91 10.28 26.10
N LYS A 98 -10.43 11.43 25.65
CA LYS A 98 -10.94 11.59 24.29
C LYS A 98 -9.83 11.46 23.25
N ALA A 99 -8.67 12.10 23.48
CA ALA A 99 -7.52 12.02 22.59
C ALA A 99 -6.98 10.60 22.49
N LEU A 100 -6.85 9.90 23.62
CA LEU A 100 -6.38 8.51 23.69
C LEU A 100 -7.31 7.57 22.91
N ARG A 101 -8.63 7.65 23.12
CA ARG A 101 -9.61 6.84 22.37
C ARG A 101 -9.55 7.12 20.87
N LYS A 102 -9.44 8.39 20.48
CA LYS A 102 -9.31 8.79 19.07
C LYS A 102 -8.07 8.15 18.45
N GLU A 103 -6.92 8.30 19.10
CA GLU A 103 -5.65 7.79 18.57
C GLU A 103 -5.61 6.26 18.55
N GLN A 104 -6.17 5.57 19.56
CA GLN A 104 -6.33 4.12 19.56
C GLN A 104 -7.19 3.63 18.39
N ASN A 105 -8.27 4.34 18.05
CA ASN A 105 -9.08 4.00 16.89
C ASN A 105 -8.30 4.23 15.58
N THR A 106 -7.56 5.33 15.47
CA THR A 106 -6.66 5.59 14.33
C THR A 106 -5.65 4.45 14.16
N LEU A 107 -5.00 4.03 15.25
CA LEU A 107 -4.04 2.93 15.24
C LEU A 107 -4.67 1.63 14.71
N ARG A 108 -5.87 1.28 15.17
CA ARG A 108 -6.61 0.11 14.70
C ARG A 108 -6.94 0.19 13.20
N LEU A 109 -7.33 1.38 12.72
CA LEU A 109 -7.62 1.60 11.31
C LEU A 109 -6.36 1.46 10.44
N LEU A 110 -5.22 1.98 10.90
CA LEU A 110 -3.93 1.83 10.22
C LEU A 110 -3.46 0.36 10.17
N GLN A 111 -3.69 -0.41 11.24
CA GLN A 111 -3.44 -1.86 11.22
C GLN A 111 -4.31 -2.57 10.16
N SER A 112 -5.57 -2.17 10.03
CA SER A 112 -6.45 -2.68 8.98
C SER A 112 -5.93 -2.35 7.58
N GLU A 113 -5.38 -1.15 7.36
CA GLU A 113 -4.80 -0.79 6.06
C GLU A 113 -3.56 -1.62 5.72
N LEU A 114 -2.78 -2.05 6.71
CA LEU A 114 -1.64 -2.96 6.50
C LEU A 114 -2.12 -4.33 6.01
N ASN A 115 -3.16 -4.89 6.63
CA ASN A 115 -3.76 -6.15 6.20
C ASN A 115 -4.37 -6.03 4.79
N ILE A 116 -5.00 -4.90 4.48
CA ILE A 116 -5.52 -4.63 3.12
C ILE A 116 -4.38 -4.59 2.11
N GLU A 117 -3.25 -3.95 2.44
CA GLU A 117 -2.10 -3.90 1.53
C GLU A 117 -1.51 -5.28 1.24
N GLU A 118 -1.48 -6.18 2.23
CA GLU A 118 -1.05 -7.58 2.04
C GLU A 118 -1.96 -8.31 1.05
N VAL A 119 -3.28 -8.24 1.23
CA VAL A 119 -4.26 -8.85 0.32
C VAL A 119 -4.17 -8.28 -1.10
N VAL A 120 -4.02 -6.96 -1.22
CA VAL A 120 -3.87 -6.29 -2.52
C VAL A 120 -2.60 -6.75 -3.21
N LYS A 121 -1.48 -6.83 -2.48
CA LYS A 121 -0.21 -7.34 -3.00
C LYS A 121 -0.32 -8.76 -3.51
N ASP A 122 -0.89 -9.67 -2.72
CA ASP A 122 -1.02 -11.07 -3.12
C ASP A 122 -1.86 -11.23 -4.39
N HIS A 123 -3.01 -10.53 -4.45
CA HIS A 123 -3.86 -10.54 -5.63
C HIS A 123 -3.16 -9.97 -6.88
N THR A 124 -2.51 -8.81 -6.76
CA THR A 124 -1.80 -8.17 -7.88
C THR A 124 -0.66 -9.06 -8.38
N VAL A 125 0.14 -9.63 -7.48
CA VAL A 125 1.27 -10.51 -7.83
C VAL A 125 0.77 -11.80 -8.49
N GLU A 126 -0.30 -12.40 -7.98
CA GLU A 126 -0.89 -13.60 -8.58
C GLU A 126 -1.40 -13.33 -10.00
N ALA A 127 -2.15 -12.23 -10.18
CA ALA A 127 -2.66 -11.81 -11.48
C ALA A 127 -1.51 -11.57 -12.48
N TYR A 128 -0.48 -10.84 -12.05
CA TYR A 128 0.73 -10.62 -12.83
C TYR A 128 1.39 -11.94 -13.24
N TYR A 129 1.64 -12.83 -12.28
CA TYR A 129 2.33 -14.09 -12.53
C TYR A 129 1.57 -14.97 -13.54
N LYS A 130 0.25 -15.06 -13.43
CA LYS A 130 -0.59 -15.85 -14.37
C LYS A 130 -0.38 -15.45 -15.83
N LYS A 131 -0.10 -14.18 -16.10
CA LYS A 131 -0.01 -13.60 -17.45
C LYS A 131 1.45 -13.40 -17.91
N CYS A 132 2.32 -12.91 -17.03
CA CYS A 132 3.67 -12.46 -17.37
C CYS A 132 4.79 -13.49 -17.10
N ARG A 133 4.52 -14.62 -16.43
CA ARG A 133 5.55 -15.63 -16.06
C ARG A 133 6.38 -16.18 -17.22
N GLY A 134 5.85 -16.17 -18.43
CA GLY A 134 6.53 -16.65 -19.64
C GLY A 134 7.42 -15.61 -20.31
N PHE A 135 7.27 -14.33 -19.93
CA PHE A 135 7.95 -13.20 -20.58
C PHE A 135 8.99 -12.56 -19.66
N TYR A 136 8.66 -12.37 -18.38
CA TYR A 136 9.58 -11.79 -17.42
C TYR A 136 9.54 -12.55 -16.11
N LYS A 137 10.71 -12.97 -15.64
CA LYS A 137 10.91 -13.51 -14.30
C LYS A 137 11.91 -12.59 -13.60
N PRO A 138 11.49 -11.89 -12.54
CA PRO A 138 12.45 -11.13 -11.74
C PRO A 138 13.50 -12.09 -11.17
N SER A 139 14.77 -11.68 -11.18
CA SER A 139 15.83 -12.38 -10.47
C SER A 139 15.44 -12.45 -9.00
N THR A 140 15.44 -13.65 -8.43
CA THR A 140 14.95 -14.00 -7.09
C THR A 140 15.77 -13.38 -5.94
N ASP A 141 16.61 -12.38 -6.21
CA ASP A 141 17.59 -11.81 -5.29
C ASP A 141 17.10 -10.48 -4.69
N ILE A 142 15.87 -10.44 -4.18
CA ILE A 142 15.49 -9.43 -3.20
C ILE A 142 14.78 -10.17 -2.07
N GLU A 143 15.59 -10.48 -1.07
CA GLU A 143 15.25 -11.13 0.19
C GLU A 143 14.01 -10.52 0.85
N ILE A 144 13.28 -11.42 1.52
CA ILE A 144 12.23 -11.17 2.50
C ILE A 144 12.78 -10.32 3.65
#